data_AF-A0A2M7CB20-F1
#
_entry.id   AF-A0A2M7CB20-F1
#
_cell.length_a   1.000
_cell.length_b   1.000
_cell.length_c   1.000
_cell.angle_alpha   90.00
_cell.angle_beta   90.00
_cell.angle_gamma   90.00
#
_symmetry.space_group_name_H-M   'P 1'
#
loop_
_entity.id
_entity.type
_entity.pdbx_description
1 polymer ?
#
loop_
_entity_poly.entity_id
_entity_poly.type
_entity_poly.pdbx_seq_one_letter_code
_entity_poly.pdbx_strand_id
1 'polypeptide(L)' 'QVGNPIKSSRFPFEIRTPAPAWGEHTMEVLKEIGYSEEEIKHFKKVKAI' A
#
# COMPACT_ATOMS: atom_id res chain seq x y z
N GLN A 1 16.64 4.20 -11.15
CA GLN A 1 15.66 3.11 -11.31
C GLN A 1 15.81 2.55 -12.71
N VAL A 2 15.91 1.23 -12.86
CA VAL A 2 15.96 0.58 -14.18
C VAL A 2 14.53 0.16 -14.54
N GLY A 3 14.11 0.41 -15.78
CA GLY A 3 12.77 0.05 -16.26
C GLY A 3 12.58 -1.46 -16.46
N ASN A 4 11.38 -1.89 -16.86
CA ASN A 4 11.12 -3.30 -17.14
C ASN A 4 11.98 -3.76 -18.34
N PRO A 5 12.78 -4.84 -18.20
CA PRO A 5 13.65 -5.33 -19.27
C PRO A 5 12.89 -6.01 -20.42
N ILE A 6 11.61 -6.34 -20.24
CA ILE A 6 10.78 -7.02 -21.24
C ILE A 6 9.77 -6.04 -21.83
N LYS A 7 9.62 -6.06 -23.17
CA LYS A 7 8.62 -5.29 -23.91
C LYS A 7 7.40 -6.14 -24.23
N SER A 8 6.20 -5.57 -24.13
CA SER A 8 4.94 -6.21 -24.53
C SER A 8 4.26 -5.38 -25.62
N SER A 9 3.73 -6.04 -26.64
CA SER A 9 2.93 -5.39 -27.69
C SER A 9 1.47 -5.18 -27.29
N ARG A 10 0.99 -5.87 -26.24
CA ARG A 10 -0.41 -5.83 -25.81
C ARG A 10 -0.70 -4.77 -24.74
N PHE A 11 0.30 -4.39 -23.97
CA PHE A 11 0.15 -3.39 -22.91
C PHE A 11 1.52 -2.79 -22.53
N PRO A 12 1.55 -1.54 -22.07
CA PRO A 12 2.77 -0.92 -21.55
C PRO A 12 3.07 -1.43 -20.14
N PHE A 13 4.37 -1.61 -19.83
CA PHE A 13 4.82 -1.76 -18.46
C PHE A 13 5.20 -0.39 -17.90
N GLU A 14 4.49 0.04 -16.87
CA GLU A 14 4.66 1.36 -16.27
C GLU A 14 4.92 1.24 -14.77
N ILE A 15 5.85 2.05 -14.27
CA ILE A 15 6.04 2.24 -12.83
C ILE A 15 5.32 3.54 -12.51
N ARG A 16 4.08 3.41 -12.01
CA ARG A 16 3.15 4.55 -11.86
C ARG A 16 3.44 5.40 -10.62
N THR A 17 3.92 4.76 -9.56
CA THR A 17 4.18 5.39 -8.28
C THR A 17 5.52 4.89 -7.72
N PRO A 18 6.19 5.69 -6.87
CA PRO A 18 7.38 5.24 -6.15
C PRO A 18 7.03 4.13 -5.16
N ALA A 19 8.07 3.51 -4.58
CA ALA A 19 7.87 2.59 -3.48
C ALA A 19 7.23 3.33 -2.28
N PRO A 20 6.26 2.71 -1.58
CA PRO A 20 5.62 3.32 -0.43
C PRO A 20 6.59 3.43 0.74
N ALA A 21 6.39 4.45 1.57
CA ALA A 21 7.05 4.56 2.87
C ALA A 21 6.53 3.51 3.85
N TRP A 22 7.27 3.32 4.95
CA TRP A 22 6.85 2.44 6.03
C TRP A 22 5.50 2.93 6.61
N GLY A 23 4.48 2.09 6.54
CA GLY A 23 3.14 2.38 7.06
C GLY A 23 2.23 3.24 6.18
N GLU A 24 2.66 3.63 4.96
CA GLU A 24 1.93 4.58 4.09
C GLU A 24 0.47 4.17 3.83
N HIS A 25 0.21 2.87 3.62
CA HIS A 25 -1.12 2.35 3.28
C HIS A 25 -1.77 1.53 4.41
N THR A 26 -1.18 1.48 5.62
CA THR A 26 -1.69 0.63 6.71
C THR A 26 -3.15 0.97 7.06
N MET A 27 -3.50 2.26 7.07
CA MET A 27 -4.86 2.72 7.39
C MET A 27 -5.87 2.36 6.30
N GLU A 28 -5.47 2.43 5.04
CA GLU A 28 -6.33 2.13 3.89
C GLU A 28 -6.68 0.64 3.88
N VAL A 29 -5.66 -0.22 3.97
CA VAL A 29 -5.85 -1.68 3.98
C VAL A 29 -6.71 -2.13 5.16
N LEU A 30 -6.50 -1.59 6.37
CA LEU A 30 -7.32 -1.94 7.54
C LEU A 30 -8.80 -1.58 7.36
N LYS A 31 -9.09 -0.44 6.73
CA LYS A 31 -10.47 -0.03 6.44
C LYS A 31 -11.11 -0.91 5.37
N GLU A 32 -10.37 -1.25 4.32
CA GLU A 32 -10.87 -2.10 3.23
C GLU A 32 -11.28 -3.48 3.71
N ILE A 33 -10.57 -4.05 4.70
CA ILE A 33 -10.90 -5.36 5.27
C ILE A 33 -11.91 -5.29 6.43
N GLY A 34 -12.45 -4.10 6.73
CA GLY A 34 -13.60 -3.93 7.62
C GLY A 34 -13.29 -3.50 9.05
N TYR A 35 -12.06 -3.09 9.38
CA TYR A 35 -11.79 -2.51 10.70
C TYR A 35 -12.39 -1.11 10.82
N SER A 36 -13.05 -0.86 11.95
CA SER A 36 -13.56 0.46 12.29
C SER A 36 -12.43 1.43 12.67
N GLU A 37 -12.70 2.73 12.56
CA GLU A 37 -11.78 3.79 13.01
C GLU A 37 -11.39 3.63 14.48
N GLU A 38 -12.28 3.09 15.31
CA GLU A 38 -12.08 2.89 16.74
C GLU A 38 -11.09 1.75 17.01
N GLU A 39 -11.22 0.63 16.29
CA GLU A 39 -10.29 -0.49 16.35
C GLU A 39 -8.90 -0.08 15.85
N ILE A 40 -8.83 0.67 14.75
CA ILE A 40 -7.53 1.11 14.21
C ILE A 40 -6.84 2.08 15.18
N LYS A 41 -7.59 2.99 15.82
CA LYS A 41 -7.06 3.84 16.91
C LYS A 41 -6.57 3.01 18.08
N HIS A 42 -7.29 1.94 18.44
CA HIS A 42 -6.86 1.01 19.48
C HIS A 42 -5.53 0.35 19.11
N PHE A 43 -5.35 -0.15 17.88
CA PHE A 43 -4.11 -0.77 17.42
C PHE A 43 -2.91 0.17 17.53
N LYS A 44 -3.07 1.45 17.15
CA LYS A 44 -2.04 2.48 17.34
C LYS A 44 -1.69 2.69 18.81
N LYS A 45 -2.71 2.71 19.69
CA LYS A 45 -2.52 2.91 21.13
C LYS A 45 -1.75 1.76 21.76
N VAL A 46 -2.01 0.52 21.35
CA VAL A 46 -1.34 -0.67 21.86
C VAL A 46 -0.03 -1.01 21.12
N LYS A 47 0.35 -0.21 20.12
CA LYS A 47 1.53 -0.42 19.26
C LYS A 47 1.51 -1.76 18.50
N ALA A 48 0.32 -2.23 18.14
CA ALA A 48 0.17 -3.37 17.23
C ALA A 48 0.44 -2.96 15.77
N ILE A 49 0.26 -1.67 15.46
CA ILE A 49 0.61 -0.99 14.21
C ILE A 49 1.30 0.33 14.50
#